data_AF-A0A945VXY0-F1
#
_entry.id   AF-A0A945VXY0-F1
#
_cell.length_a   1.000
_cell.length_b   1.000
_cell.length_c   1.000
_cell.angle_alpha   90.00
_cell.angle_beta   90.00
_cell.angle_gamma   90.00
#
_symmetry.space_group_name_H-M   'P 1'
#
loop_
_entity.id
_entity.type
_entity.pdbx_description
1 polymer ?
#
loop_
_entity_poly.entity_id
_entity_poly.type
_entity_poly.pdbx_seq_one_letter_code
_entity_poly.pdbx_strand_id
1 'polypeptide(L)'
;GKMEWIDKHFPDLLTKLICGKDKFRCASKNSILIDDSAKKVEAFREYGGHAFHWPNDLRLLDGDEDVDEVIEKLKEEIKEYKKD
;
A
#
# COMPACT_ATOMS: atom_id res chain seq x y z
N GLY A 1 -8.92 3.75 18.58
CA GLY A 1 -7.74 2.97 18.14
C GLY A 1 -7.89 2.51 16.69
N LYS A 2 -6.85 1.94 16.07
CA LYS A 2 -6.91 1.49 14.65
C LYS A 2 -8.05 0.49 14.40
N MET A 3 -8.29 -0.43 15.34
CA MET A 3 -9.39 -1.40 15.27
C MET A 3 -10.77 -0.70 15.21
N GLU A 4 -11.03 0.21 16.14
CA GLU A 4 -12.30 0.97 16.19
C GLU A 4 -12.51 1.83 14.94
N TRP A 5 -11.43 2.38 14.37
CA TRP A 5 -11.52 3.18 13.14
C TRP A 5 -11.91 2.30 11.95
N ILE A 6 -11.30 1.11 11.83
CA ILE A 6 -11.66 0.15 10.78
C ILE A 6 -13.08 -0.38 10.99
N ASP A 7 -13.49 -0.73 12.20
CA ASP A 7 -14.85 -1.20 12.50
C ASP A 7 -15.91 -0.15 12.11
N LYS A 8 -15.62 1.14 12.36
CA LYS A 8 -16.51 2.24 11.99
C LYS A 8 -16.62 2.49 10.49
N HIS A 9 -15.53 2.41 9.74
CA HIS A 9 -15.47 2.85 8.35
C HIS A 9 -15.48 1.71 7.33
N PHE A 10 -14.99 0.54 7.72
CA PHE A 10 -14.82 -0.65 6.89
C PHE A 10 -15.09 -1.94 7.71
N PRO A 11 -16.29 -2.10 8.30
CA PRO A 11 -16.59 -3.22 9.18
C PRO A 11 -16.33 -4.59 8.54
N ASP A 12 -16.58 -4.73 7.23
CA ASP A 12 -16.34 -5.95 6.46
C ASP A 12 -14.85 -6.36 6.33
N LEU A 13 -13.92 -5.45 6.67
CA LEU A 13 -12.49 -5.71 6.65
C LEU A 13 -11.92 -6.07 8.03
N LEU A 14 -12.71 -5.93 9.11
CA LEU A 14 -12.22 -6.15 10.47
C LEU A 14 -11.65 -7.56 10.66
N THR A 15 -12.32 -8.58 10.10
CA THR A 15 -11.88 -9.99 10.15
C THR A 15 -10.73 -10.32 9.21
N LYS A 16 -10.38 -9.41 8.29
CA LYS A 16 -9.30 -9.56 7.30
C LYS A 16 -8.04 -8.79 7.71
N LEU A 17 -8.08 -8.10 8.85
CA LEU A 17 -6.99 -7.25 9.29
C LEU A 17 -5.81 -8.07 9.81
N ILE A 18 -4.63 -7.81 9.25
CA ILE A 18 -3.36 -8.34 9.75
C ILE A 18 -2.55 -7.16 10.32
N CYS A 19 -2.24 -7.23 11.61
CA CYS A 19 -1.43 -6.23 12.30
C CYS A 19 -0.05 -6.80 12.61
N GLY A 20 0.98 -6.28 11.95
CA GLY A 20 2.36 -6.69 12.14
C GLY A 20 3.34 -5.60 11.73
N LYS A 21 4.56 -5.66 12.25
CA LYS A 21 5.65 -4.75 11.86
C LYS A 21 6.27 -5.13 10.51
N ASP A 22 6.41 -6.43 10.28
CA ASP A 22 7.12 -7.00 9.15
C ASP A 22 6.17 -7.32 7.98
N LYS A 23 5.73 -6.28 7.26
CA LYS A 23 4.76 -6.42 6.16
C LYS A 23 5.25 -7.33 5.02
N PHE A 24 6.57 -7.39 4.79
CA PHE A 24 7.19 -8.26 3.77
C PHE A 24 6.88 -9.75 3.99
N ARG A 25 6.45 -10.17 5.18
CA ARG A 25 6.01 -11.56 5.42
C ARG A 25 4.72 -11.92 4.68
N CYS A 26 3.97 -10.93 4.22
CA CYS A 26 2.81 -11.10 3.36
C CYS A 26 3.15 -11.03 1.86
N ALA A 27 4.42 -10.84 1.51
CA ALA A 27 4.86 -10.75 0.12
C ALA A 27 4.71 -12.10 -0.60
N SER A 28 4.12 -12.03 -1.78
CA SER A 28 3.93 -13.14 -2.69
C SER A 28 3.67 -12.62 -4.09
N LYS A 29 3.78 -13.50 -5.09
CA LYS A 29 3.50 -13.18 -6.49
C LYS A 29 2.08 -12.70 -6.77
N ASN A 30 1.14 -12.88 -5.82
CA ASN A 30 -0.28 -12.49 -5.97
C ASN A 30 -0.71 -11.43 -4.96
N SER A 31 0.25 -10.75 -4.31
CA SER A 31 -0.03 -9.71 -3.32
C SER A 31 0.57 -8.38 -3.75
N ILE A 32 -0.21 -7.31 -3.55
CA ILE A 32 0.23 -5.93 -3.77
C ILE A 32 0.29 -5.23 -2.42
N LEU A 33 1.39 -4.53 -2.16
CA LEU A 33 1.50 -3.57 -1.05
C LEU A 33 1.34 -2.14 -1.58
N ILE A 34 0.54 -1.32 -0.89
CA ILE A 34 0.53 0.13 -1.05
C ILE A 34 0.97 0.70 0.30
N ASP A 35 2.10 1.40 0.33
CA ASP A 35 2.70 1.95 1.57
C ASP A 35 3.47 3.23 1.25
N ASP A 36 3.42 4.18 2.17
CA ASP A 36 4.10 5.48 2.10
C ASP A 36 5.60 5.40 2.43
N SER A 37 6.01 4.32 3.09
CA SER A 37 7.40 4.09 3.47
C SER A 37 8.18 3.40 2.35
N ALA A 38 9.05 4.16 1.67
CA ALA A 38 9.97 3.62 0.66
C ALA A 38 10.74 2.39 1.17
N LYS A 39 11.23 2.41 2.42
CA LYS A 39 11.91 1.26 3.04
C LYS A 39 11.04 0.00 3.05
N LYS A 40 9.74 0.11 3.35
CA LYS A 40 8.84 -1.04 3.41
C LYS A 40 8.44 -1.53 2.02
N VAL A 41 8.28 -0.61 1.07
CA VAL A 41 8.03 -0.91 -0.34
C VAL A 41 9.17 -1.76 -0.89
N GLU A 42 10.41 -1.30 -0.73
CA GLU A 42 11.58 -2.05 -1.20
C GLU A 42 11.69 -3.42 -0.53
N ALA A 43 11.52 -3.48 0.81
CA ALA A 43 11.51 -4.76 1.50
C ALA A 43 10.40 -5.72 1.01
N PHE A 44 9.24 -5.21 0.59
CA PHE A 44 8.17 -6.07 0.06
C PHE A 44 8.50 -6.61 -1.33
N ARG A 45 9.14 -5.78 -2.18
CA ARG A 45 9.64 -6.15 -3.51
C ARG A 45 10.73 -7.22 -3.42
N GLU A 46 11.70 -7.05 -2.52
CA GLU A 46 12.79 -8.02 -2.29
C GLU A 46 12.29 -9.41 -1.90
N TYR A 47 11.17 -9.48 -1.18
CA TYR A 47 10.54 -10.75 -0.77
C TYR A 47 9.58 -11.32 -1.82
N GLY A 48 9.61 -10.81 -3.05
CA GLY A 48 8.88 -11.35 -4.20
C GLY A 48 7.41 -10.90 -4.29
N GLY A 49 7.06 -9.82 -3.59
CA GLY A 49 5.76 -9.16 -3.73
C GLY A 49 5.81 -7.98 -4.70
N HIS A 50 4.65 -7.55 -5.18
CA HIS A 50 4.53 -6.29 -5.90
C HIS A 50 4.21 -5.18 -4.91
N ALA A 51 4.75 -3.98 -5.12
CA ALA A 51 4.50 -2.86 -4.21
C ALA A 51 4.54 -1.52 -4.93
N PHE A 52 3.57 -0.66 -4.62
CA PHE A 52 3.46 0.72 -5.05
C PHE A 52 3.88 1.65 -3.89
N HIS A 53 4.78 2.58 -4.18
CA HIS A 53 5.16 3.61 -3.22
C HIS A 53 4.14 4.75 -3.27
N TRP A 54 3.30 4.84 -2.24
CA TRP A 54 2.36 5.94 -2.11
C TRP A 54 3.11 7.23 -1.72
N PRO A 55 2.80 8.39 -2.32
CA PRO A 55 3.45 9.65 -1.98
C PRO A 55 3.26 9.96 -0.49
N ASN A 56 4.34 10.39 0.15
CA ASN A 56 4.47 10.29 1.60
C ASN A 56 3.65 11.34 2.39
N ASP A 57 3.14 10.88 3.53
CA ASP A 57 2.10 11.38 4.46
C ASP A 57 2.47 12.65 5.27
N LEU A 58 3.65 13.26 5.04
CA LEU A 58 4.17 14.32 5.95
C LEU A 58 4.01 15.76 5.44
N ARG A 59 3.57 16.02 4.20
CA ARG A 59 3.54 17.40 3.61
C ARG A 59 4.84 18.20 3.82
N LEU A 60 5.98 17.53 3.99
CA LEU A 60 7.26 18.18 4.33
C LEU A 60 8.08 18.55 3.09
N LEU A 61 7.61 18.24 1.88
CA LEU A 61 8.25 18.58 0.63
C LEU A 61 7.33 19.51 -0.16
N ASP A 62 7.84 20.69 -0.54
CA ASP A 62 7.14 21.58 -1.47
C ASP A 62 6.96 20.86 -2.82
N GLY A 63 5.72 20.73 -3.28
CA GLY A 63 5.38 20.04 -4.55
C GLY A 63 4.59 18.75 -4.38
N ASP A 64 3.56 18.76 -3.52
CA ASP A 64 2.61 17.64 -3.36
C ASP A 64 2.12 17.18 -4.74
N GLU A 65 2.35 15.89 -5.07
CA GLU A 65 1.72 15.28 -6.23
C GLU A 65 0.20 15.30 -6.05
N ASP A 66 -0.52 15.65 -7.11
CA ASP A 66 -1.97 15.62 -7.09
C ASP A 66 -2.46 14.19 -6.80
N VAL A 67 -3.35 14.05 -5.81
CA VAL A 67 -3.82 12.75 -5.34
C VAL A 67 -4.54 11.98 -6.45
N ASP A 68 -5.28 12.67 -7.33
CA ASP A 68 -5.98 12.02 -8.43
C ASP A 68 -4.97 11.49 -9.46
N GLU A 69 -3.92 12.24 -9.77
CA GLU A 69 -2.83 11.77 -10.64
C GLU A 69 -2.14 10.52 -10.06
N VAL A 70 -1.90 10.50 -8.75
CA VAL A 70 -1.28 9.36 -8.05
C VAL A 70 -2.20 8.14 -8.08
N ILE A 71 -3.50 8.33 -7.89
CA ILE A 71 -4.50 7.26 -8.00
C ILE A 71 -4.52 6.68 -9.41
N GLU A 72 -4.44 7.51 -10.45
CA GLU A 72 -4.40 7.02 -11.83
C GLU A 72 -3.11 6.24 -12.11
N LYS A 73 -1.94 6.73 -11.67
CA LYS A 73 -0.67 5.98 -11.74
C LYS A 73 -0.77 4.62 -11.07
N LEU A 74 -1.32 4.56 -9.84
CA LEU A 74 -1.55 3.31 -9.12
C LEU A 74 -2.46 2.35 -9.90
N LYS A 75 -3.55 2.86 -10.50
CA LYS A 75 -4.47 2.03 -11.29
C LYS A 75 -3.79 1.47 -12.54
N GLU A 76 -2.96 2.25 -13.21
CA GLU A 76 -2.18 1.80 -14.37
C GLU A 76 -1.20 0.70 -13.98
N GLU A 77 -0.44 0.88 -12.90
CA GLU A 77 0.51 -0.13 -12.41
C GLU A 77 -0.20 -1.44 -12.02
N ILE A 78 -1.35 -1.36 -11.33
CA ILE A 78 -2.18 -2.55 -11.02
C ILE A 78 -2.68 -3.23 -12.30
N LYS A 79 -3.04 -2.48 -13.34
CA LYS A 79 -3.49 -3.07 -14.62
C LYS A 79 -2.36 -3.81 -15.32
N GLU A 80 -1.14 -3.30 -15.27
CA GLU A 80 0.03 -3.96 -15.84
C GLU A 80 0.39 -5.22 -15.07
N TYR A 81 0.45 -5.13 -13.75
CA TYR A 81 0.74 -6.28 -12.89
C TYR A 81 -0.26 -7.44 -13.04
N LYS A 82 -1.53 -7.16 -13.36
CA LYS A 82 -2.54 -8.19 -13.62
C LYS A 82 -2.40 -8.90 -14.98
N LYS A 83 -1.56 -8.40 -15.90
CA LYS A 83 -1.34 -9.02 -17.21
C LYS A 83 -0.29 -10.14 -17.16
N ASP A 84 0.58 -10.10 -16.15
CA ASP A 84 1.63 -11.09 -15.88
C ASP A 84 1.09 -12.31 -15.11
#